data_AF-A0A956Z6E0-F1
#
_entry.id   AF-A0A956Z6E0-F1
#
_cell.length_a   1.000
_cell.length_b   1.000
_cell.length_c   1.000
_cell.angle_alpha   90.00
_cell.angle_beta   90.00
_cell.angle_gamma   90.00
#
_symmetry.space_group_name_H-M   'P 1'
#
loop_
_entity.id
_entity.type
_entity.pdbx_description
1 polymer ?
#
loop_
_entity_poly.entity_id
_entity_poly.type
_entity_poly.pdbx_seq_one_letter_code
_entity_poly.pdbx_strand_id
1 'polypeptide(L)'
;MTLFKSPRRAIFVSLTTLIGLLFILGGVTLAFWKNEQIEHYNRGMAAYHTLEFEQAVNEFNLSNQAFNRYHERDWLERFIYPAPDRELASLAAGQKGNSLVMLKRTEEAVEAYKDALRLNPGTDYRGVEDFPDLSPTDITRLKREARLVKYNMELLFRNNANLQQKKGEGNKKEAKEEEEKEQIPQLAPGGQPGKGEKDDI
;
A
#
# COMPACT_ATOMS: atom_id res chain seq x y z
N MET A 1 52.78 -8.30 28.04
CA MET A 1 51.77 -9.19 28.67
C MET A 1 51.08 -8.42 29.79
N THR A 2 49.76 -8.55 29.93
CA THR A 2 48.82 -7.85 30.87
C THR A 2 48.06 -6.61 30.33
N LEU A 3 47.41 -6.75 29.16
CA LEU A 3 46.42 -5.80 28.65
C LEU A 3 45.06 -5.83 29.41
N PHE A 4 44.85 -6.79 30.32
CA PHE A 4 43.66 -6.88 31.15
C PHE A 4 44.03 -6.90 32.64
N LYS A 5 44.36 -5.74 33.22
CA LYS A 5 44.58 -5.61 34.67
C LYS A 5 43.29 -5.33 35.47
N SER A 6 42.15 -5.09 34.83
CA SER A 6 40.88 -4.99 35.55
C SER A 6 39.74 -5.73 34.83
N PRO A 7 38.95 -6.55 35.56
CA PRO A 7 37.84 -7.32 34.98
C PRO A 7 36.79 -6.42 34.34
N ARG A 8 36.64 -5.18 34.83
CA ARG A 8 35.72 -4.18 34.26
C ARG A 8 36.09 -3.76 32.84
N ARG A 9 37.39 -3.62 32.52
CA ARG A 9 37.85 -3.28 31.15
C ARG A 9 37.67 -4.46 30.20
N ALA A 10 37.87 -5.69 30.68
CA ALA A 10 37.60 -6.91 29.90
C ALA A 10 36.12 -7.00 29.51
N ILE A 11 35.24 -6.87 30.50
CA ILE A 11 33.78 -6.89 30.27
C ILE A 11 33.35 -5.79 29.30
N PHE A 12 33.88 -4.57 29.47
CA PHE A 12 33.55 -3.45 28.58
C PHE A 12 33.98 -3.70 27.13
N VAL A 13 35.23 -4.14 26.91
CA VAL A 13 35.73 -4.46 25.56
C VAL A 13 34.88 -5.57 24.94
N SER A 14 34.64 -6.67 25.66
CA SER A 14 33.80 -7.77 25.17
C SER A 14 32.38 -7.32 24.82
N LEU A 15 31.76 -6.47 25.64
CA LEU A 15 30.43 -5.93 25.37
C LEU A 15 30.42 -5.05 24.11
N THR A 16 31.40 -4.17 23.95
CA THR A 16 31.49 -3.31 22.76
C THR A 16 31.71 -4.11 21.48
N THR A 17 32.55 -5.16 21.53
CA THR A 17 32.75 -6.06 20.38
C THR A 17 31.47 -6.82 20.04
N LEU A 18 30.73 -7.29 21.05
CA LEU A 18 29.48 -8.00 20.83
C LEU A 18 28.39 -7.10 20.22
N ILE A 19 28.27 -5.86 20.70
CA ILE A 19 27.39 -4.85 20.10
C ILE A 19 27.78 -4.57 18.64
N GLY A 20 29.08 -4.40 18.36
CA GLY A 20 29.58 -4.19 17.00
C GLY A 20 29.24 -5.35 16.06
N LEU A 21 29.40 -6.60 16.53
CA LEU A 21 29.02 -7.79 15.76
C LEU A 21 27.52 -7.82 15.49
N LEU A 22 26.67 -7.48 16.46
CA LEU A 22 25.22 -7.41 16.28
C LEU A 22 24.82 -6.36 15.23
N PHE A 23 25.46 -5.19 15.21
CA PHE A 23 25.22 -4.19 14.16
C PHE A 23 25.62 -4.67 12.77
N ILE A 24 26.76 -5.37 12.65
CA ILE A 24 27.20 -5.94 11.36
C ILE A 24 26.21 -7.02 10.90
N LEU A 25 25.82 -7.94 11.78
CA LEU A 25 24.82 -8.97 11.49
C LEU A 25 23.49 -8.35 11.07
N GLY A 26 22.99 -7.37 11.84
CA GLY A 26 21.76 -6.63 11.52
C GLY A 26 21.86 -5.93 10.15
N GLY A 27 22.96 -5.23 9.90
CA GLY A 27 23.22 -4.57 8.62
C GLY A 27 23.25 -5.55 7.43
N VAL A 28 23.90 -6.70 7.57
CA VAL A 28 23.91 -7.76 6.55
C VAL A 28 22.50 -8.32 6.33
N THR A 29 21.75 -8.60 7.40
CA THR A 29 20.38 -9.11 7.26
C THR A 29 19.47 -8.12 6.54
N LEU A 30 19.61 -6.82 6.81
CA LEU A 30 18.86 -5.76 6.13
C LEU A 30 19.29 -5.58 4.67
N ALA A 31 20.59 -5.70 4.38
CA ALA A 31 21.10 -5.56 3.01
C ALA A 31 20.55 -6.63 2.04
N PHE A 32 20.23 -7.82 2.57
CA PHE A 32 19.62 -8.90 1.80
C PHE A 32 18.10 -9.03 2.03
N TRP A 33 17.51 -8.13 2.81
CA TRP A 33 16.07 -8.16 3.06
C TRP A 33 15.31 -7.78 1.79
N LYS A 34 14.25 -8.56 1.51
CA LYS A 34 13.33 -8.30 0.40
C LYS A 34 11.98 -7.91 0.97
N ASN A 35 11.42 -6.83 0.45
CA ASN A 35 10.05 -6.44 0.76
C ASN A 35 9.09 -7.31 -0.06
N GLU A 36 8.59 -8.40 0.53
CA GLU A 36 7.64 -9.32 -0.11
C GLU A 36 6.42 -8.58 -0.66
N GLN A 37 5.91 -7.58 0.06
CA GLN A 37 4.75 -6.81 -0.38
C GLN A 37 5.01 -6.08 -1.69
N ILE A 38 6.15 -5.39 -1.79
CA ILE A 38 6.56 -4.67 -3.01
C ILE A 38 6.82 -5.64 -4.16
N GLU A 39 7.48 -6.77 -3.87
CA GLU A 39 7.79 -7.76 -4.91
C GLU A 39 6.51 -8.33 -5.54
N HIS A 40 5.55 -8.74 -4.71
CA HIS A 40 4.24 -9.21 -5.18
C HIS A 40 3.46 -8.11 -5.89
N TYR A 41 3.46 -6.87 -5.38
CA TYR A 41 2.81 -5.75 -6.06
C TYR A 41 3.37 -5.53 -7.47
N ASN A 42 4.70 -5.51 -7.61
CA ASN A 42 5.36 -5.30 -8.89
C ASN A 42 5.08 -6.43 -9.89
N ARG A 43 5.05 -7.69 -9.42
CA ARG A 43 4.63 -8.83 -10.26
C ARG A 43 3.17 -8.72 -10.67
N GLY A 44 2.29 -8.30 -9.78
CA GLY A 44 0.88 -8.04 -10.08
C GLY A 44 0.69 -6.96 -11.13
N MET A 45 1.46 -5.86 -11.05
CA MET A 45 1.47 -4.81 -12.07
C MET A 45 2.01 -5.31 -13.41
N ALA A 46 3.07 -6.13 -13.42
CA ALA A 46 3.59 -6.74 -14.64
C ALA A 46 2.54 -7.63 -15.30
N ALA A 47 1.89 -8.52 -14.53
CA ALA A 47 0.81 -9.38 -15.00
C ALA A 47 -0.40 -8.58 -15.50
N TYR A 48 -0.73 -7.47 -14.84
CA TYR A 48 -1.80 -6.57 -15.28
C TYR A 48 -1.50 -5.96 -16.66
N HIS A 49 -0.25 -5.53 -16.89
CA HIS A 49 0.17 -4.97 -18.17
C HIS A 49 0.27 -6.01 -19.29
N THR A 50 0.50 -7.29 -18.97
CA THR A 50 0.45 -8.41 -19.92
C THR A 50 -0.96 -8.97 -20.12
N LEU A 51 -1.98 -8.37 -19.49
CA LEU A 51 -3.39 -8.81 -19.53
C LEU A 51 -3.63 -10.18 -18.87
N GLU A 52 -2.70 -10.66 -18.06
CA GLU A 52 -2.77 -11.89 -17.28
C GLU A 52 -3.52 -11.64 -15.96
N PHE A 53 -4.80 -11.25 -16.06
CA PHE A 53 -5.55 -10.69 -14.94
C PHE A 53 -5.71 -11.63 -13.74
N GLU A 54 -5.85 -12.94 -13.94
CA GLU A 54 -5.91 -13.90 -12.82
C GLU A 54 -4.58 -13.94 -12.03
N GLN A 55 -3.45 -13.89 -12.74
CA GLN A 55 -2.15 -13.80 -12.11
C GLN A 55 -1.99 -12.46 -11.38
N ALA A 56 -2.44 -11.37 -11.98
CA ALA A 56 -2.43 -10.05 -11.33
C ALA A 56 -3.23 -10.07 -10.02
N VAL A 57 -4.45 -10.64 -10.02
CA VAL A 57 -5.27 -10.80 -8.82
C VAL A 57 -4.53 -11.59 -7.74
N ASN A 58 -3.90 -12.71 -8.10
CA ASN A 58 -3.15 -13.54 -7.16
C ASN A 58 -1.96 -12.80 -6.55
N GLU A 59 -1.18 -12.09 -7.36
CA GLU A 59 -0.03 -11.33 -6.88
C GLU A 59 -0.45 -10.14 -6.00
N PHE A 60 -1.53 -9.43 -6.33
CA PHE A 60 -2.07 -8.38 -5.44
C PHE A 60 -2.61 -8.95 -4.12
N ASN A 61 -3.20 -10.14 -4.13
CA ASN A 61 -3.59 -10.85 -2.90
C ASN A 61 -2.38 -11.18 -2.02
N LEU A 62 -1.30 -11.71 -2.61
CA LEU A 62 -0.06 -12.03 -1.89
C LEU A 62 0.59 -10.77 -1.30
N SER A 63 0.56 -9.66 -2.04
CA SER A 63 1.01 -8.35 -1.54
C SER A 63 0.23 -7.94 -0.28
N ASN A 64 -1.11 -7.97 -0.33
CA ASN A 64 -1.95 -7.64 0.83
C ASN A 64 -1.81 -8.64 1.99
N GLN A 65 -1.56 -9.92 1.70
CA GLN A 65 -1.26 -10.90 2.73
C GLN A 65 0.07 -10.61 3.43
N ALA A 66 1.09 -10.14 2.70
CA ALA A 66 2.35 -9.71 3.30
C ALA A 66 2.16 -8.49 4.24
N PHE A 67 1.28 -7.55 3.87
CA PHE A 67 0.89 -6.44 4.75
C PHE A 67 0.22 -6.94 6.03
N ASN A 68 -0.80 -7.80 5.92
CA ASN A 68 -1.56 -8.29 7.08
C ASN A 68 -0.69 -9.12 8.05
N ARG A 69 0.22 -9.95 7.53
CA ARG A 69 1.14 -10.78 8.34
C ARG A 69 2.06 -9.95 9.23
N TYR A 70 2.31 -8.68 8.92
CA TYR A 70 3.16 -7.83 9.76
C TYR A 70 2.57 -7.59 11.15
N HIS A 71 1.25 -7.46 11.26
CA HIS A 71 0.59 -7.29 12.56
C HIS A 71 0.67 -8.55 13.43
N GLU A 72 0.96 -9.71 12.84
CA GLU A 72 1.14 -10.98 13.53
C GLU A 72 2.59 -11.20 14.02
N ARG A 73 3.54 -10.34 13.61
CA ARG A 73 4.96 -10.47 13.96
C ARG A 73 5.25 -10.12 15.42
N ASP A 74 6.23 -10.81 16.00
CA ASP A 74 6.75 -10.47 17.33
C ASP A 74 7.39 -9.06 17.32
N TRP A 75 7.47 -8.43 18.49
CA TRP A 75 8.05 -7.09 18.63
C TRP A 75 9.50 -7.04 18.10
N LEU A 76 10.28 -8.12 18.27
CA LEU A 76 11.67 -8.17 17.80
C LEU A 76 11.74 -8.16 16.28
N GLU A 77 10.85 -8.90 15.60
CA GLU A 77 10.78 -8.91 14.14
C GLU A 77 10.33 -7.56 13.59
N ARG A 78 9.38 -6.89 14.25
CA ARG A 78 8.93 -5.54 13.90
C ARG A 78 10.01 -4.48 14.11
N PHE A 79 10.93 -4.71 15.05
CA PHE A 79 12.08 -3.85 15.28
C PHE A 79 13.17 -4.02 14.22
N ILE A 80 13.44 -5.26 13.79
CA ILE A 80 14.52 -5.57 12.84
C ILE A 80 14.10 -5.29 11.40
N TYR A 81 12.86 -5.62 11.03
CA TYR A 81 12.42 -5.53 9.64
C TYR A 81 11.58 -4.26 9.39
N PRO A 82 11.76 -3.61 8.22
CA PRO A 82 10.92 -2.49 7.82
C PRO A 82 9.43 -2.85 7.84
N ALA A 83 8.60 -1.89 8.27
CA ALA A 83 7.16 -2.03 8.22
C ALA A 83 6.67 -2.12 6.75
N PRO A 84 5.65 -2.94 6.45
CA PRO A 84 5.00 -2.92 5.17
C PRO A 84 4.24 -1.60 4.98
N ASP A 85 3.99 -1.26 3.73
CA ASP A 85 3.40 0.01 3.33
C ASP A 85 1.87 -0.14 3.19
N ARG A 86 1.12 0.53 4.06
CA ARG A 86 -0.35 0.54 4.03
C ARG A 86 -0.91 1.14 2.74
N GLU A 87 -0.28 2.20 2.24
CA GLU A 87 -0.69 2.83 0.99
C GLU A 87 -0.52 1.85 -0.17
N LEU A 88 0.61 1.13 -0.20
CA LEU A 88 0.83 0.09 -1.20
C LEU A 88 -0.22 -1.03 -1.11
N ALA A 89 -0.67 -1.39 0.09
CA ALA A 89 -1.76 -2.34 0.28
C ALA A 89 -3.10 -1.79 -0.29
N SER A 90 -3.38 -0.50 -0.08
CA SER A 90 -4.53 0.18 -0.71
C SER A 90 -4.45 0.12 -2.23
N LEU A 91 -3.29 0.45 -2.81
CA LEU A 91 -3.06 0.39 -4.25
C LEU A 91 -3.24 -1.03 -4.78
N ALA A 92 -2.66 -2.03 -4.12
CA ALA A 92 -2.81 -3.44 -4.49
C ALA A 92 -4.28 -3.88 -4.49
N ALA A 93 -5.05 -3.49 -3.47
CA ALA A 93 -6.49 -3.77 -3.41
C ALA A 93 -7.26 -3.08 -4.56
N GLY A 94 -6.94 -1.83 -4.88
CA GLY A 94 -7.54 -1.10 -6.00
C GLY A 94 -7.23 -1.75 -7.36
N GLN A 95 -5.98 -2.16 -7.56
CA GLN A 95 -5.56 -2.83 -8.80
C GLN A 95 -6.13 -4.24 -8.91
N LYS A 96 -6.25 -4.98 -7.81
CA LYS A 96 -7.03 -6.22 -7.75
C LYS A 96 -8.47 -5.99 -8.21
N GLY A 97 -9.11 -4.92 -7.75
CA GLY A 97 -10.45 -4.53 -8.21
C GLY A 97 -10.49 -4.33 -9.73
N ASN A 98 -9.54 -3.58 -10.29
CA ASN A 98 -9.43 -3.37 -11.74
C ASN A 98 -9.26 -4.69 -12.51
N SER A 99 -8.37 -5.58 -12.06
CA SER A 99 -8.17 -6.90 -12.66
C SER A 99 -9.44 -7.76 -12.61
N LEU A 100 -10.17 -7.73 -11.49
CA LEU A 100 -11.43 -8.46 -11.33
C LEU A 100 -12.54 -7.92 -12.23
N VAL A 101 -12.59 -6.60 -12.48
CA VAL A 101 -13.49 -6.01 -13.48
C VAL A 101 -13.18 -6.57 -14.87
N MET A 102 -11.90 -6.66 -15.25
CA MET A 102 -11.50 -7.24 -16.54
C MET A 102 -11.88 -8.72 -16.67
N LEU A 103 -11.88 -9.46 -15.55
CA LEU A 103 -12.35 -10.84 -15.44
C LEU A 103 -13.88 -10.98 -15.32
N LYS A 104 -14.63 -9.87 -15.30
CA LYS A 104 -16.09 -9.81 -15.07
C LYS A 104 -16.54 -10.36 -13.71
N ARG A 105 -15.62 -10.48 -12.74
CA ARG A 105 -15.87 -10.91 -11.35
C ARG A 105 -16.32 -9.71 -10.51
N THR A 106 -17.51 -9.20 -10.83
CA THR A 106 -18.01 -7.89 -10.39
C THR A 106 -18.13 -7.77 -8.86
N GLU A 107 -18.69 -8.79 -8.20
CA GLU A 107 -18.89 -8.79 -6.75
C GLU A 107 -17.56 -8.73 -6.00
N GLU A 108 -16.58 -9.52 -6.44
CA GLU A 108 -15.25 -9.53 -5.85
C GLU A 108 -14.49 -8.21 -6.13
N ALA A 109 -14.70 -7.60 -7.29
CA ALA A 109 -14.14 -6.28 -7.59
C ALA A 109 -14.66 -5.21 -6.63
N VAL A 110 -15.96 -5.23 -6.30
CA VAL A 110 -16.54 -4.31 -5.31
C VAL A 110 -15.89 -4.51 -3.94
N GLU A 111 -15.71 -5.74 -3.48
CA GLU A 111 -15.04 -6.01 -2.20
C GLU A 111 -13.58 -5.55 -2.22
N ALA A 112 -12.85 -5.76 -3.31
CA ALA A 112 -11.48 -5.26 -3.45
C ALA A 112 -11.39 -3.72 -3.42
N TYR A 113 -12.34 -3.01 -4.04
CA TYR A 113 -12.40 -1.55 -3.95
C TYR A 113 -12.76 -1.06 -2.55
N LYS A 114 -13.65 -1.75 -1.83
CA LYS A 114 -13.94 -1.44 -0.42
C LYS A 114 -12.70 -1.63 0.46
N ASP A 115 -11.94 -2.70 0.26
CA ASP A 115 -10.69 -2.92 0.98
C ASP A 115 -9.68 -1.79 0.71
N ALA A 116 -9.55 -1.34 -0.54
CA ALA A 116 -8.70 -0.20 -0.89
C ALA A 116 -9.13 1.08 -0.15
N LEU A 117 -10.43 1.39 -0.14
CA LEU A 117 -10.95 2.59 0.56
C LEU A 117 -10.87 2.48 2.10
N ARG A 118 -10.85 1.27 2.66
CA ARG A 118 -10.60 1.06 4.10
C ARG A 118 -9.14 1.32 4.46
N LEU A 119 -8.22 0.94 3.57
CA LEU A 119 -6.78 1.16 3.75
C LEU A 119 -6.40 2.63 3.50
N ASN A 120 -6.94 3.25 2.45
CA ASN A 120 -6.82 4.66 2.14
C ASN A 120 -8.22 5.31 2.03
N PRO A 121 -8.72 5.94 3.12
CA PRO A 121 -10.03 6.57 3.10
C PRO A 121 -10.10 7.82 2.22
N GLY A 122 -8.97 8.40 1.79
CA GLY A 122 -8.92 9.61 0.98
C GLY A 122 -9.19 10.91 1.74
N THR A 123 -9.91 10.82 2.85
CA THR A 123 -10.27 11.90 3.76
C THR A 123 -10.13 11.42 5.19
N ASP A 124 -9.75 12.34 6.08
CA ASP A 124 -9.65 12.10 7.52
C ASP A 124 -8.69 10.97 7.94
N TYR A 125 -7.38 11.25 7.87
CA TYR A 125 -6.34 10.34 8.38
C TYR A 125 -6.17 10.43 9.92
N ARG A 126 -6.95 11.28 10.61
CA ARG A 126 -6.80 11.50 12.06
C ARG A 126 -7.33 10.26 12.79
N GLY A 127 -6.42 9.42 13.28
CA GLY A 127 -6.75 8.15 13.92
C GLY A 127 -6.40 6.91 13.09
N VAL A 128 -5.79 7.09 11.92
CA VAL A 128 -5.17 5.99 11.19
C VAL A 128 -3.75 5.76 11.72
N GLU A 129 -3.54 4.64 12.41
CA GLU A 129 -2.30 4.31 13.15
C GLU A 129 -1.03 4.45 12.29
N ASP A 130 -1.10 4.04 11.01
CA ASP A 130 0.06 3.98 10.11
C ASP A 130 0.34 5.31 9.36
N PHE A 131 -0.41 6.38 9.65
CA PHE A 131 -0.23 7.70 9.03
C PHE A 131 0.16 8.81 10.05
N PRO A 132 1.23 8.65 10.85
CA PRO A 132 1.71 9.75 11.67
C PRO A 132 2.37 10.82 10.78
N ASP A 133 1.95 12.07 10.97
CA ASP A 133 2.56 13.27 10.38
C ASP A 133 2.65 13.31 8.84
N LEU A 134 1.54 12.99 8.15
CA LEU A 134 1.44 13.13 6.70
C LEU A 134 1.74 14.56 6.22
N SER A 135 2.59 14.69 5.21
CA SER A 135 2.81 15.97 4.55
C SER A 135 1.56 16.38 3.74
N PRO A 136 1.37 17.68 3.44
CA PRO A 136 0.31 18.12 2.53
C PRO A 136 0.35 17.42 1.15
N THR A 137 1.55 17.06 0.68
CA THR A 137 1.75 16.32 -0.56
C THR A 137 1.19 14.90 -0.45
N ASP A 138 1.45 14.21 0.66
CA ASP A 138 0.94 12.85 0.89
C ASP A 138 -0.58 12.85 0.99
N ILE A 139 -1.16 13.79 1.73
CA ILE A 139 -2.62 13.95 1.83
C ILE A 139 -3.23 14.15 0.44
N THR A 140 -2.61 15.00 -0.38
CA THR A 140 -3.09 15.28 -1.74
C THR A 140 -3.01 14.03 -2.63
N ARG A 141 -1.92 13.28 -2.54
CA ARG A 141 -1.70 12.05 -3.29
C ARG A 141 -2.68 10.96 -2.88
N LEU A 142 -2.81 10.68 -1.58
CA LEU A 142 -3.75 9.69 -1.04
C LEU A 142 -5.21 10.05 -1.37
N LYS A 143 -5.60 11.34 -1.27
CA LYS A 143 -6.93 11.82 -1.68
C LYS A 143 -7.18 11.61 -3.17
N ARG A 144 -6.15 11.71 -4.02
CA ARG A 144 -6.27 11.43 -5.46
C ARG A 144 -6.49 9.94 -5.70
N GLU A 145 -5.72 9.08 -5.06
CA GLU A 145 -5.82 7.62 -5.20
C GLU A 145 -7.20 7.10 -4.76
N ALA A 146 -7.69 7.50 -3.59
CA ALA A 146 -9.00 7.11 -3.10
C ALA A 146 -10.12 7.58 -4.04
N ARG A 147 -10.00 8.79 -4.62
CA ARG A 147 -10.96 9.28 -5.64
C ARG A 147 -10.97 8.40 -6.88
N LEU A 148 -9.83 7.94 -7.36
CA LEU A 148 -9.75 7.02 -8.51
C LEU A 148 -10.45 5.69 -8.21
N VAL A 149 -10.23 5.13 -7.01
CA VAL A 149 -10.91 3.90 -6.57
C VAL A 149 -12.42 4.10 -6.48
N LYS A 150 -12.87 5.19 -5.84
CA LYS A 150 -14.29 5.54 -5.73
C LYS A 150 -14.94 5.68 -7.12
N TYR A 151 -14.26 6.33 -8.05
CA TYR A 151 -14.70 6.48 -9.43
C TYR A 151 -14.82 5.12 -10.15
N ASN A 152 -13.79 4.27 -10.09
CA ASN A 152 -13.81 2.95 -10.72
C ASN A 152 -14.94 2.07 -10.17
N MET A 153 -15.14 2.11 -8.84
CA MET A 153 -16.22 1.41 -8.19
C MET A 153 -17.60 1.95 -8.61
N GLU A 154 -17.75 3.27 -8.74
CA GLU A 154 -19.00 3.88 -9.21
C GLU A 154 -19.31 3.49 -10.67
N LEU A 155 -18.31 3.48 -11.54
CA LEU A 155 -18.46 3.04 -12.93
C LEU A 155 -18.95 1.58 -12.99
N LEU A 156 -18.42 0.72 -12.13
CA LEU A 156 -18.86 -0.67 -12.00
C LEU A 156 -20.34 -0.78 -11.60
N PHE A 157 -20.80 0.04 -10.64
CA PHE A 157 -22.21 0.10 -10.24
C PHE A 157 -23.12 0.61 -11.37
N ARG A 158 -22.70 1.65 -12.09
CA ARG A 158 -23.48 2.20 -13.22
C ARG A 158 -23.67 1.17 -14.33
N ASN A 159 -22.64 0.37 -14.59
CA ASN A 159 -22.66 -0.65 -15.64
C ASN A 159 -23.37 -1.95 -15.22
N ASN A 160 -23.74 -2.13 -13.95
CA ASN A 160 -24.33 -3.37 -13.45
C ASN A 160 -25.65 -3.11 -12.69
N ALA A 161 -26.78 -3.29 -13.37
CA ALA A 161 -28.14 -3.02 -12.86
C ALA A 161 -28.48 -3.80 -11.58
N ASN A 162 -27.99 -5.04 -11.44
CA ASN A 162 -28.25 -5.88 -10.26
C ASN A 162 -27.58 -5.32 -9.00
N LEU A 163 -26.41 -4.66 -9.13
CA LEU A 163 -25.75 -4.02 -8.00
C LEU A 163 -26.44 -2.72 -7.58
N GLN A 164 -27.09 -2.01 -8.50
CA GLN A 164 -27.85 -0.78 -8.18
C GLN A 164 -29.05 -1.07 -7.27
N GLN A 165 -29.75 -2.18 -7.51
CA GLN A 165 -30.88 -2.61 -6.68
C GLN A 165 -30.41 -2.94 -5.24
N LYS A 166 -29.31 -3.69 -5.10
CA LYS A 166 -28.70 -3.98 -3.79
C LYS A 166 -28.21 -2.71 -3.06
N LYS A 167 -27.66 -1.73 -3.80
CA LYS A 167 -27.26 -0.43 -3.22
C LYS A 167 -28.47 0.36 -2.70
N GLY A 168 -29.59 0.34 -3.43
CA GLY A 168 -30.84 1.00 -3.03
C GLY A 168 -31.47 0.43 -1.75
N GLU A 169 -31.29 -0.86 -1.47
CA GLU A 169 -31.77 -1.50 -0.25
C GLU A 169 -30.92 -1.14 0.99
N GLY A 170 -29.63 -0.87 0.82
CA GLY A 170 -28.70 -0.49 1.91
C GLY A 170 -28.66 1.02 2.23
N ASN A 171 -28.96 1.89 1.26
CA ASN A 171 -28.66 3.34 1.33
C ASN A 171 -29.63 4.21 2.17
N LYS A 172 -30.55 3.65 2.97
CA LYS A 172 -31.40 4.47 3.87
C LYS A 172 -30.63 5.14 5.02
N LYS A 173 -29.32 4.94 5.17
CA LYS A 173 -28.52 5.47 6.29
C LYS A 173 -27.37 6.44 5.93
N GLU A 174 -26.94 6.57 4.68
CA GLU A 174 -25.68 7.28 4.35
C GLU A 174 -25.85 8.53 3.45
N ALA A 175 -27.07 9.05 3.29
CA ALA A 175 -27.37 10.17 2.39
C ALA A 175 -26.99 11.58 2.91
N LYS A 176 -25.91 11.73 3.68
CA LYS A 176 -25.42 13.05 4.11
C LYS A 176 -23.90 13.09 4.13
N GLU A 177 -23.31 13.34 2.96
CA GLU A 177 -21.91 13.75 2.67
C GLU A 177 -21.64 13.19 1.26
N GLU A 178 -21.57 13.92 0.15
CA GLU A 178 -20.93 15.20 -0.12
C GLU A 178 -21.38 15.59 -1.54
N GLU A 179 -22.12 16.70 -1.70
CA GLU A 179 -22.24 17.37 -3.00
C GLU A 179 -21.10 18.39 -3.11
N GLU A 180 -20.03 18.05 -3.81
CA GLU A 180 -19.10 19.05 -4.32
C GLU A 180 -18.79 18.73 -5.78
N LYS A 181 -19.46 19.50 -6.65
CA LYS A 181 -19.28 19.46 -8.10
C LYS A 181 -18.05 20.29 -8.46
N GLU A 182 -16.95 19.65 -8.82
CA GLU A 182 -15.86 20.32 -9.52
C GLU A 182 -15.32 19.44 -10.66
N GLN A 183 -15.10 20.10 -11.80
CA GLN A 183 -14.89 19.47 -13.11
C GLN A 183 -13.55 18.72 -13.18
N ILE A 184 -13.60 17.57 -13.83
CA ILE A 184 -12.58 16.51 -13.80
C ILE A 184 -11.56 16.73 -14.93
N PRO A 185 -10.24 16.73 -14.67
CA PRO A 185 -9.23 16.63 -15.72
C PRO A 185 -9.23 15.22 -16.32
N GLN A 186 -9.49 15.10 -17.62
CA GLN A 186 -9.34 13.86 -18.38
C GLN A 186 -7.84 13.49 -18.45
N LEU A 187 -7.46 12.32 -17.96
CA LEU A 187 -6.19 11.69 -18.34
C LEU A 187 -6.46 10.44 -19.17
N ALA A 188 -6.05 10.49 -20.43
CA ALA A 188 -6.03 9.35 -21.34
C ALA A 188 -4.98 8.31 -20.90
N PRO A 189 -5.19 7.02 -21.19
CA PRO A 189 -4.25 5.96 -20.85
C PRO A 189 -3.06 5.97 -21.82
N GLY A 190 -1.86 6.12 -21.29
CA GLY A 190 -0.61 5.96 -22.04
C GLY A 190 0.06 7.27 -22.45
N GLY A 191 1.00 7.72 -21.63
CA GLY A 191 1.99 8.73 -22.00
C GLY A 191 3.30 8.41 -21.29
N GLN A 192 4.30 7.98 -22.06
CA GLN A 192 5.67 7.81 -21.59
C GLN A 192 6.19 9.12 -20.96
N PRO A 193 7.13 9.09 -20.00
CA PRO A 193 7.78 10.28 -19.49
C PRO A 193 8.67 10.89 -20.59
N GLY A 194 8.09 11.81 -21.37
CA GLY A 194 8.78 12.61 -22.37
C GLY A 194 9.34 13.88 -21.75
N LYS A 195 10.68 13.94 -21.70
CA LYS A 195 11.58 15.11 -21.68
C LYS A 195 11.15 16.34 -20.86
N GLY A 196 11.95 16.61 -19.82
CA GLY A 196 11.96 17.88 -19.11
C GLY A 196 12.17 19.06 -20.05
N GLU A 197 11.27 20.03 -19.93
CA GLU A 197 11.37 21.34 -20.53
C GLU A 197 12.23 22.20 -19.59
N LYS A 198 13.34 22.72 -20.13
CA LYS A 198 14.08 23.82 -19.53
C LYS A 198 13.32 25.11 -19.86
N ASP A 199 13.51 26.07 -18.98
CA ASP A 199 13.12 27.49 -19.08
C ASP A 199 11.82 27.80 -18.34
N ASP A 200 11.99 28.25 -17.09
CA ASP A 200 11.50 29.56 -16.63
C ASP A 200 12.06 29.88 -15.22
N ILE A 201 12.98 30.86 -15.22
CA ILE A 201 13.45 31.80 -14.16
C ILE A 201 13.39 31.36 -12.69
#